data_AF-A0AA35MB05-F1
#
_entry.id   AF-A0AA35MB05-F1
#
_cell.length_a   1.000
_cell.length_b   1.000
_cell.length_c   1.000
_cell.angle_alpha   90.00
_cell.angle_beta   90.00
_cell.angle_gamma   90.00
#
_symmetry.space_group_name_H-M   'P 1'
#
loop_
_entity.id
_entity.type
_entity.pdbx_description
1 polymer ?
#
loop_
_entity_poly.entity_id
_entity_poly.type
_entity_poly.pdbx_seq_one_letter_code
_entity_poly.pdbx_strand_id
1 'polypeptide(L)'
;MAANYPREKQPLQGSQDSAPIPPRQRHRCAKYWALLLLVLGCWSMLSLLPEDGPDEASSPSPAAELEACAWSHLERHAPLLDVPPIPRSEFLRRQATLAAALEAAGVDAFIAEPSASTAYYANVSSSFDLSERPFLVVIDRHGQFTTLVPKFEEGRIAKLEMVYDTRTTITWGEEESPYDPLVRTAGLSKVMVDEHARYMIVAGLQKAGVEVVPMSDAVQSLRSVKTDAEIAILKGMNAFTLELVRSLQKCIQVGATQEAVVDAAQGLFTRAGVGEGYWSIVLFGHQAAYPHGGESGRTLQDGEFVLIDIGSILHGYGSDVTRTILPVGATVSDDLMGIWRTVHAAQSAAFERMNVNETCSDVDAASRAVVEKAGFGPFFTHRLGHGLGLEMHEPPYLNGANSHKLKAGEVATNEPGIYVTTEQAGLVGKKIGFGVRLEDPILVTETGGVPLTVRRAQSPWDP
;
A
#
# COMPACT_ATOMS: atom_id res chain seq x y z
N MET A 1 -4.20 13.79 -40.57
CA MET A 1 -2.91 14.28 -41.08
C MET A 1 -1.83 13.35 -40.55
N ALA A 2 -1.38 12.41 -41.38
CA ALA A 2 -0.36 11.43 -41.07
C ALA A 2 0.65 11.46 -42.22
N ALA A 3 1.92 11.72 -41.92
CA ALA A 3 2.97 11.85 -42.91
C ALA A 3 3.72 10.51 -43.07
N ASN A 4 3.57 9.90 -44.25
CA ASN A 4 4.39 8.81 -44.77
C ASN A 4 5.65 9.40 -45.42
N TYR A 5 6.82 8.81 -45.15
CA TYR A 5 8.02 8.95 -46.00
C TYR A 5 8.44 7.57 -46.53
N PRO A 6 8.77 7.44 -47.83
CA PRO A 6 9.01 6.14 -48.47
C PRO A 6 10.47 5.67 -48.36
N ARG A 7 10.64 4.34 -48.38
CA ARG A 7 11.92 3.62 -48.52
C ARG A 7 12.31 3.51 -50.00
N GLU A 8 13.54 3.84 -50.34
CA GLU A 8 14.20 3.41 -51.57
C GLU A 8 15.23 2.30 -51.27
N LYS A 9 15.34 1.34 -52.20
CA LYS A 9 16.25 0.19 -52.18
C LYS A 9 17.21 0.26 -53.38
N GLN A 10 18.38 -0.37 -53.18
CA GLN A 10 19.31 -1.04 -54.10
C GLN A 10 20.66 -0.33 -54.37
N PRO A 11 21.73 -1.06 -54.75
CA PRO A 11 22.06 -2.48 -54.51
C PRO A 11 23.51 -2.70 -53.97
N LEU A 12 23.76 -3.93 -53.52
CA LEU A 12 25.04 -4.47 -53.06
C LEU A 12 25.99 -4.81 -54.23
N GLN A 13 27.26 -4.39 -54.12
CA GLN A 13 28.40 -4.97 -54.83
C GLN A 13 29.53 -5.17 -53.82
N GLY A 14 30.12 -6.37 -53.83
CA GLY A 14 31.22 -6.75 -52.94
C GLY A 14 32.59 -6.65 -53.61
N SER A 15 33.62 -6.63 -52.78
CA SER A 15 34.92 -7.26 -53.07
C SER A 15 35.71 -7.38 -51.77
N GLN A 16 36.26 -8.57 -51.53
CA GLN A 16 37.23 -8.90 -50.50
C GLN A 16 38.56 -8.20 -50.79
N ASP A 17 39.31 -7.83 -49.75
CA ASP A 17 40.73 -8.18 -49.65
C ASP A 17 41.29 -7.89 -48.25
N SER A 18 42.04 -8.88 -47.75
CA SER A 18 42.66 -8.96 -46.43
C SER A 18 44.16 -8.62 -46.48
N ALA A 19 44.68 -7.89 -45.49
CA ALA A 19 46.12 -7.81 -45.21
C ALA A 19 46.40 -7.34 -43.75
N PRO A 20 47.60 -7.59 -43.17
CA PRO A 20 47.74 -8.09 -41.80
C PRO A 20 48.31 -7.10 -40.75
N ILE A 21 48.16 -7.50 -39.47
CA ILE A 21 48.57 -6.80 -38.24
C ILE A 21 50.08 -7.03 -37.93
N PRO A 22 50.86 -5.98 -37.59
CA PRO A 22 52.23 -6.11 -37.07
C PRO A 22 52.33 -5.94 -35.53
N PRO A 23 53.47 -6.33 -34.90
CA PRO A 23 53.50 -6.88 -33.55
C PRO A 23 53.85 -5.89 -32.42
N ARG A 24 53.52 -6.30 -31.18
CA ARG A 24 53.84 -5.63 -29.91
C ARG A 24 55.34 -5.69 -29.59
N GLN A 25 55.93 -4.53 -29.25
CA GLN A 25 57.21 -4.43 -28.56
C GLN A 25 57.03 -3.87 -27.13
N ARG A 26 57.65 -4.57 -26.18
CA ARG A 26 57.88 -4.14 -24.79
C ARG A 26 59.13 -3.27 -24.76
N HIS A 27 59.14 -2.16 -24.00
CA HIS A 27 60.26 -1.79 -23.12
C HIS A 27 59.97 -0.59 -22.21
N ARG A 28 60.27 -0.79 -20.92
CA ARG A 28 60.95 0.08 -19.95
C ARG A 28 60.37 1.48 -19.65
N CYS A 29 59.85 1.64 -18.44
CA CYS A 29 60.05 2.85 -17.63
C CYS A 29 60.16 2.46 -16.14
N ALA A 30 61.40 2.40 -15.65
CA ALA A 30 61.76 2.39 -14.24
C ALA A 30 62.43 3.73 -13.96
N LYS A 31 61.87 4.51 -13.02
CA LYS A 31 62.41 5.68 -12.29
C LYS A 31 61.24 6.61 -11.96
N TYR A 32 60.57 6.42 -10.83
CA TYR A 32 59.80 7.45 -10.06
C TYR A 32 59.16 6.78 -8.82
N TRP A 33 59.97 6.17 -7.95
CA TRP A 33 59.47 5.49 -6.73
C TRP A 33 60.32 5.77 -5.47
N ALA A 34 60.98 6.93 -5.38
CA ALA A 34 61.89 7.21 -4.26
C ALA A 34 61.74 8.61 -3.62
N LEU A 35 60.64 9.35 -3.85
CA LEU A 35 60.46 10.67 -3.24
C LEU A 35 59.08 10.92 -2.59
N LEU A 36 58.24 9.90 -2.42
CA LEU A 36 56.90 10.03 -1.83
C LEU A 36 56.77 9.46 -0.41
N LEU A 37 57.85 8.90 0.16
CA LEU A 37 57.82 8.21 1.47
C LEU A 37 58.37 9.04 2.65
N LEU A 38 58.73 10.31 2.45
CA LEU A 38 59.25 11.18 3.52
C LEU A 38 58.33 12.33 3.94
N VAL A 39 57.18 12.53 3.27
CA VAL A 39 56.16 13.52 3.67
C VAL A 39 55.00 12.88 4.43
N LEU A 40 54.79 11.55 4.31
CA LEU A 40 53.73 10.82 5.01
C LEU A 40 54.11 10.34 6.44
N GLY A 41 55.36 10.54 6.86
CA GLY A 41 55.87 10.08 8.16
C GLY A 41 55.74 11.07 9.32
N CYS A 42 55.35 12.33 9.07
CA CYS A 42 55.20 13.36 10.11
C CYS A 42 53.74 13.82 10.32
N TRP A 43 52.76 13.20 9.66
CA TRP A 43 51.33 13.49 9.86
C TRP A 43 50.58 12.38 10.63
N SER A 44 51.29 11.35 11.07
CA SER A 44 50.75 10.19 11.77
C SER A 44 51.16 10.11 13.25
N MET A 45 51.70 11.19 13.81
CA MET A 45 52.00 11.33 15.24
C MET A 45 51.43 12.62 15.87
N LEU A 46 50.36 13.17 15.30
CA LEU A 46 49.61 14.30 15.92
C LEU A 46 48.09 14.10 15.80
N SER A 47 47.62 12.88 16.03
CA SER A 47 46.18 12.53 16.05
C SER A 47 45.84 11.45 17.08
N LEU A 48 46.67 11.31 18.11
CA LEU A 48 46.44 10.45 19.28
C LEU A 48 46.35 11.29 20.57
N LEU A 49 45.58 12.38 20.53
CA LEU A 49 44.98 12.95 21.71
C LEU A 49 43.48 12.69 21.59
N PRO A 50 42.83 12.01 22.56
CA PRO A 50 41.38 12.02 22.63
C PRO A 50 40.97 13.46 22.93
N GLU A 51 40.27 14.11 22.00
CA GLU A 51 39.43 15.24 22.37
C GLU A 51 38.21 14.66 23.09
N ASP A 52 38.37 14.32 24.36
CA ASP A 52 37.25 14.20 25.30
C ASP A 52 36.75 15.62 25.59
N GLY A 53 36.10 16.23 24.59
CA GLY A 53 35.16 17.31 24.83
C GLY A 53 33.94 16.72 25.54
N PRO A 54 33.28 17.44 26.46
CA PRO A 54 32.03 16.97 27.02
C PRO A 54 31.05 16.75 25.87
N ASP A 55 30.39 15.58 25.83
CA ASP A 55 29.22 15.36 24.99
C ASP A 55 28.22 16.49 25.28
N GLU A 56 28.22 17.55 24.46
CA GLU A 56 27.07 18.43 24.34
C GLU A 56 25.95 17.52 23.83
N ALA A 57 25.08 17.08 24.75
CA ALA A 57 23.86 16.37 24.40
C ALA A 57 23.16 17.19 23.32
N SER A 58 23.24 16.72 22.06
CA SER A 58 22.62 17.39 20.94
C SER A 58 21.13 17.50 21.24
N SER A 59 20.59 18.72 21.13
CA SER A 59 19.16 18.93 21.31
C SER A 59 18.38 17.95 20.42
N PRO A 60 17.31 17.32 20.93
CA PRO A 60 16.53 16.37 20.14
C PRO A 60 16.05 17.03 18.84
N SER A 61 15.97 16.24 17.76
CA SER A 61 15.46 16.74 16.49
C SER A 61 13.99 17.17 16.63
N PRO A 62 13.48 18.08 15.78
CA PRO A 62 12.07 18.46 15.80
C PRO A 62 11.11 17.26 15.69
N ALA A 63 11.48 16.23 14.93
CA ALA A 63 10.74 14.97 14.84
C ALA A 63 10.72 14.23 16.19
N ALA A 64 11.87 14.11 16.86
CA ALA A 64 11.97 13.42 18.15
C ALA A 64 11.21 14.16 19.27
N GLU A 65 11.21 15.50 19.26
CA GLU A 65 10.40 16.30 20.19
C GLU A 65 8.89 16.10 19.95
N LEU A 66 8.47 16.12 18.68
CA LEU A 66 7.08 15.88 18.28
C LEU A 66 6.64 14.45 18.65
N GLU A 67 7.45 13.44 18.36
CA GLU A 67 7.20 12.05 18.73
C GLU A 67 7.08 11.90 20.25
N ALA A 68 8.00 12.48 21.03
CA ALA A 68 7.96 12.41 22.49
C ALA A 68 6.68 13.04 23.07
N CYS A 69 6.28 14.20 22.55
CA CYS A 69 5.03 14.85 22.93
C CYS A 69 3.82 13.96 22.59
N ALA A 70 3.72 13.50 21.34
CA ALA A 70 2.61 12.70 20.86
C ALA A 70 2.50 11.36 21.60
N TRP A 71 3.63 10.69 21.87
CA TRP A 71 3.66 9.44 22.61
C TRP A 71 3.02 9.57 24.00
N SER A 72 3.23 10.68 24.70
CA SER A 72 2.63 10.92 26.03
C SER A 72 1.09 10.90 26.01
N HIS A 73 0.48 11.14 24.84
CA HIS A 73 -0.96 11.06 24.62
C HIS A 73 -1.41 9.72 24.01
N LEU A 74 -0.50 9.02 23.32
CA LEU A 74 -0.79 7.79 22.58
C LEU A 74 -0.58 6.51 23.38
N GLU A 75 0.40 6.47 24.30
CA GLU A 75 0.83 5.24 25.00
C GLU A 75 -0.32 4.46 25.64
N ARG A 76 -1.27 5.16 26.26
CA ARG A 76 -2.46 4.55 26.89
C ARG A 76 -3.37 3.80 25.91
N HIS A 77 -3.21 4.03 24.61
CA HIS A 77 -3.97 3.41 23.53
C HIS A 77 -3.24 2.22 22.89
N ALA A 78 -1.98 1.92 23.27
CA ALA A 78 -1.26 0.73 22.81
C ALA A 78 -2.05 -0.58 22.98
N PRO A 79 -2.87 -0.79 24.04
CA PRO A 79 -3.71 -1.99 24.15
C PRO A 79 -4.76 -2.18 23.04
N LEU A 80 -5.03 -1.17 22.19
CA LEU A 80 -5.86 -1.36 20.99
C LEU A 80 -5.22 -2.34 19.99
N LEU A 81 -3.91 -2.51 20.06
CA LEU A 81 -3.12 -3.42 19.23
C LEU A 81 -3.03 -4.84 19.81
N ASP A 82 -3.55 -5.09 21.02
CA ASP A 82 -3.57 -6.40 21.68
C ASP A 82 -4.64 -7.32 21.07
N VAL A 83 -4.54 -7.55 19.76
CA VAL A 83 -5.43 -8.41 18.98
C VAL A 83 -4.63 -9.64 18.52
N PRO A 84 -5.14 -10.87 18.71
CA PRO A 84 -4.45 -12.07 18.26
C PRO A 84 -4.39 -12.15 16.73
N PRO A 85 -3.34 -12.79 16.15
CA PRO A 85 -3.30 -13.08 14.73
C PRO A 85 -4.39 -14.09 14.33
N ILE A 86 -4.65 -14.21 13.03
CA ILE A 86 -5.59 -15.19 12.48
C ILE A 86 -5.16 -16.62 12.90
N PRO A 87 -6.04 -17.42 13.52
CA PRO A 87 -5.67 -18.74 14.00
C PRO A 87 -5.52 -19.73 12.84
N ARG A 88 -4.67 -20.76 13.02
CA ARG A 88 -4.47 -21.83 12.03
C ARG A 88 -5.77 -22.45 11.52
N SER A 89 -6.75 -22.66 12.40
CA SER A 89 -8.06 -23.24 12.06
C SER A 89 -8.83 -22.39 11.05
N GLU A 90 -8.65 -21.08 11.06
CA GLU A 90 -9.32 -20.19 10.13
C GLU A 90 -8.73 -20.27 8.71
N PHE A 91 -7.41 -20.32 8.57
CA PHE A 91 -6.77 -20.56 7.27
C PHE A 91 -7.27 -21.86 6.63
N LEU A 92 -7.35 -22.95 7.38
CA LEU A 92 -7.89 -24.23 6.87
C LEU A 92 -9.35 -24.13 6.43
N ARG A 93 -10.17 -23.36 7.16
CA ARG A 93 -11.56 -23.07 6.79
C ARG A 93 -11.64 -22.24 5.51
N ARG A 94 -10.76 -21.23 5.34
CA ARG A 94 -10.66 -20.43 4.11
C ARG A 94 -10.29 -21.31 2.91
N GLN A 95 -9.32 -22.21 3.07
CA GLN A 95 -8.93 -23.20 2.05
C GLN A 95 -10.10 -24.12 1.65
N ALA A 96 -10.84 -24.65 2.63
CA ALA A 96 -12.02 -25.47 2.34
C ALA A 96 -13.14 -24.69 1.63
N THR A 97 -13.33 -23.42 2.00
CA THR A 97 -14.32 -22.53 1.36
C THR A 97 -13.93 -22.21 -0.08
N LEU A 98 -12.64 -21.95 -0.33
CA LEU A 98 -12.09 -21.78 -1.67
C LEU A 98 -12.30 -23.05 -2.50
N ALA A 99 -11.99 -24.23 -1.96
CA ALA A 99 -12.15 -25.50 -2.65
C ALA A 99 -13.61 -25.72 -3.10
N ALA A 100 -14.58 -25.43 -2.22
CA ALA A 100 -16.01 -25.50 -2.56
C ALA A 100 -16.41 -24.51 -3.66
N ALA A 101 -15.86 -23.30 -3.66
CA ALA A 101 -16.10 -22.31 -4.70
C ALA A 101 -15.51 -22.74 -6.06
N LEU A 102 -14.33 -23.35 -6.05
CA LEU A 102 -13.69 -23.91 -7.26
C LEU A 102 -14.49 -25.08 -7.84
N GLU A 103 -14.97 -25.99 -6.99
CA GLU A 103 -15.85 -27.09 -7.40
C GLU A 103 -17.13 -26.56 -8.06
N ALA A 104 -17.78 -25.58 -7.44
CA ALA A 104 -18.99 -24.95 -7.98
C ALA A 104 -18.74 -24.22 -9.32
N ALA A 105 -17.55 -23.67 -9.52
CA ALA A 105 -17.13 -23.02 -10.76
C ALA A 105 -16.65 -24.01 -11.84
N GLY A 106 -16.51 -25.31 -11.52
CA GLY A 106 -15.96 -26.31 -12.42
C GLY A 106 -14.48 -26.11 -12.74
N VAL A 107 -13.71 -25.55 -11.80
CA VAL A 107 -12.28 -25.23 -11.94
C VAL A 107 -11.44 -26.22 -11.12
N ASP A 108 -10.29 -26.66 -11.66
CA ASP A 108 -9.41 -27.63 -11.00
C ASP A 108 -8.71 -27.06 -9.77
N ALA A 109 -8.16 -25.86 -9.89
CA ALA A 109 -7.40 -25.24 -8.82
C ALA A 109 -7.39 -23.71 -8.91
N PHE A 110 -7.15 -23.08 -7.77
CA PHE A 110 -6.71 -21.70 -7.66
C PHE A 110 -5.18 -21.66 -7.59
N ILE A 111 -4.56 -20.83 -8.42
CA ILE A 111 -3.11 -20.64 -8.48
C ILE A 111 -2.77 -19.20 -8.15
N ALA A 112 -1.86 -19.00 -7.20
CA ALA A 112 -1.37 -17.70 -6.81
C ALA A 112 0.16 -17.69 -6.64
N GLU A 113 0.77 -16.57 -6.97
CA GLU A 113 2.13 -16.22 -6.51
C GLU A 113 2.04 -15.68 -5.07
N PRO A 114 3.16 -15.47 -4.35
CA PRO A 114 3.16 -14.69 -3.12
C PRO A 114 2.43 -13.34 -3.31
N SER A 115 1.25 -13.25 -2.71
CA SER A 115 0.33 -12.12 -2.78
C SER A 115 -0.58 -12.11 -1.55
N ALA A 116 -1.44 -11.09 -1.44
CA ALA A 116 -2.47 -11.01 -0.42
C ALA A 116 -3.39 -12.24 -0.40
N SER A 117 -3.64 -12.87 -1.55
CA SER A 117 -4.43 -14.12 -1.60
C SER A 117 -3.68 -15.27 -0.93
N THR A 118 -2.37 -15.43 -1.14
CA THR A 118 -1.61 -16.47 -0.43
C THR A 118 -1.42 -16.17 1.05
N ALA A 119 -1.33 -14.89 1.43
CA ALA A 119 -1.38 -14.48 2.83
C ALA A 119 -2.73 -14.86 3.44
N TYR A 120 -3.85 -14.57 2.74
CA TYR A 120 -5.21 -14.89 3.18
C TYR A 120 -5.47 -16.38 3.37
N TYR A 121 -5.10 -17.21 2.38
CA TYR A 121 -5.42 -18.63 2.39
C TYR A 121 -4.42 -19.48 3.17
N ALA A 122 -3.15 -19.08 3.22
CA ALA A 122 -2.09 -19.97 3.71
C ALA A 122 -0.99 -19.27 4.51
N ASN A 123 -1.16 -18.01 4.91
CA ASN A 123 -0.16 -17.25 5.67
C ASN A 123 1.24 -17.30 5.05
N VAL A 124 1.35 -17.28 3.72
CA VAL A 124 2.67 -17.32 3.07
C VAL A 124 3.40 -16.03 3.40
N SER A 125 4.56 -16.16 4.07
CA SER A 125 5.39 -15.03 4.46
C SER A 125 5.63 -14.05 3.29
N SER A 126 5.43 -12.75 3.56
CA SER A 126 5.76 -11.64 2.66
C SER A 126 7.27 -11.49 2.40
N SER A 127 8.11 -12.20 3.16
CA SER A 127 9.57 -12.20 3.00
C SER A 127 10.07 -12.93 1.73
N PHE A 128 9.18 -13.36 0.84
CA PHE A 128 9.52 -13.95 -0.44
C PHE A 128 9.13 -13.00 -1.57
N ASP A 129 10.12 -12.31 -2.12
CA ASP A 129 9.91 -11.41 -3.24
C ASP A 129 9.62 -12.16 -4.54
N LEU A 130 8.77 -11.58 -5.38
CA LEU A 130 8.56 -12.06 -6.74
C LEU A 130 9.84 -11.91 -7.57
N SER A 131 10.19 -12.95 -8.31
CA SER A 131 11.34 -12.95 -9.24
C SER A 131 10.93 -13.53 -10.59
N GLU A 132 11.80 -13.56 -11.59
CA GLU A 132 11.55 -14.25 -12.86
C GLU A 132 11.30 -15.76 -12.71
N ARG A 133 11.58 -16.33 -11.54
CA ARG A 133 11.37 -17.74 -11.21
C ARG A 133 10.00 -17.95 -10.55
N PRO A 134 9.10 -18.75 -11.16
CA PRO A 134 7.81 -19.05 -10.52
C PRO A 134 7.97 -19.81 -9.20
N PHE A 135 7.40 -19.23 -8.15
CA PHE A 135 6.99 -19.92 -6.93
C PHE A 135 5.47 -19.78 -6.84
N LEU A 136 4.76 -20.90 -6.95
CA LEU A 136 3.29 -20.91 -6.99
C LEU A 136 2.73 -21.70 -5.82
N VAL A 137 1.67 -21.16 -5.22
CA VAL A 137 0.76 -21.86 -4.33
C VAL A 137 -0.45 -22.29 -5.13
N VAL A 138 -0.83 -23.55 -4.98
CA VAL A 138 -1.94 -24.18 -5.69
C VAL A 138 -2.86 -24.82 -4.65
N ILE A 139 -4.11 -24.38 -4.61
CA ILE A 139 -5.16 -25.01 -3.79
C ILE A 139 -6.20 -25.57 -4.76
N ASP A 140 -6.34 -26.89 -4.78
CA ASP A 140 -7.29 -27.55 -5.66
C ASP A 140 -8.73 -27.54 -5.12
N ARG A 141 -9.67 -27.94 -5.97
CA ARG A 141 -11.09 -28.11 -5.63
C ARG A 141 -11.39 -29.14 -4.53
N HIS A 142 -10.39 -29.90 -4.10
CA HIS A 142 -10.47 -30.85 -2.99
C HIS A 142 -9.76 -30.34 -1.72
N GLY A 143 -9.21 -29.12 -1.75
CA GLY A 143 -8.47 -28.51 -0.66
C GLY A 143 -7.04 -29.01 -0.50
N GLN A 144 -6.49 -29.74 -1.49
CA GLN A 144 -5.08 -30.14 -1.46
C GLN A 144 -4.19 -28.92 -1.70
N PHE A 145 -3.22 -28.73 -0.80
CA PHE A 145 -2.26 -27.65 -0.87
C PHE A 145 -0.98 -28.12 -1.57
N THR A 146 -0.63 -27.50 -2.69
CA THR A 146 0.56 -27.81 -3.47
C THR A 146 1.41 -26.56 -3.68
N THR A 147 2.73 -26.71 -3.58
CA THR A 147 3.69 -25.65 -3.94
C THR A 147 4.52 -26.06 -5.15
N LEU A 148 4.59 -25.21 -6.17
CA LEU A 148 5.57 -25.33 -7.26
C LEU A 148 6.79 -24.48 -6.93
N VAL A 149 7.97 -25.09 -6.84
CA VAL A 149 9.19 -24.41 -6.36
C VAL A 149 10.39 -24.64 -7.29
N PRO A 150 11.26 -23.65 -7.50
CA PRO A 150 12.55 -23.91 -8.15
C PRO A 150 13.33 -24.92 -7.33
N LYS A 151 13.87 -25.97 -7.96
CA LYS A 151 14.50 -27.10 -7.27
C LYS A 151 15.62 -26.68 -6.32
N PHE A 152 16.42 -25.68 -6.71
CA PHE A 152 17.52 -25.17 -5.88
C PHE A 152 17.05 -24.33 -4.68
N GLU A 153 15.80 -23.85 -4.70
CA GLU A 153 15.18 -23.03 -3.63
C GLU A 153 14.31 -23.85 -2.66
N GLU A 154 14.12 -25.14 -2.92
CA GLU A 154 13.23 -26.02 -2.15
C GLU A 154 13.51 -25.93 -0.64
N GLY A 155 14.78 -25.98 -0.22
CA GLY A 155 15.17 -25.91 1.17
C GLY A 155 14.91 -24.56 1.84
N ARG A 156 14.91 -23.45 1.07
CA ARG A 156 14.56 -22.11 1.58
C ARG A 156 13.05 -21.97 1.69
N ILE A 157 12.32 -22.34 0.64
CA ILE A 157 10.85 -22.25 0.60
C ILE A 157 10.20 -23.18 1.64
N ALA A 158 10.79 -24.34 1.91
CA ALA A 158 10.29 -25.25 2.95
C ALA A 158 10.29 -24.64 4.37
N LYS A 159 11.06 -23.57 4.60
CA LYS A 159 11.14 -22.85 5.89
C LYS A 159 10.22 -21.63 5.98
N LEU A 160 9.54 -21.27 4.90
CA LEU A 160 8.55 -20.18 4.98
C LEU A 160 7.43 -20.61 5.92
N GLU A 161 6.97 -19.66 6.72
CA GLU A 161 5.72 -19.83 7.44
C GLU A 161 4.59 -19.98 6.43
N MET A 162 3.83 -21.07 6.57
CA MET A 162 2.71 -21.44 5.72
C MET A 162 1.76 -22.31 6.52
N VAL A 163 0.45 -22.12 6.31
CA VAL A 163 -0.61 -22.93 6.91
C VAL A 163 -1.20 -23.85 5.85
N TYR A 164 -1.14 -25.15 6.12
CA TYR A 164 -1.74 -26.21 5.32
C TYR A 164 -2.01 -27.42 6.23
N ASP A 165 -2.89 -28.33 5.79
CA ASP A 165 -3.06 -29.63 6.45
C ASP A 165 -1.97 -30.59 5.99
N THR A 166 -1.97 -30.90 4.69
CA THR A 166 -0.89 -31.63 4.00
C THR A 166 -0.38 -30.80 2.83
N ARG A 167 0.94 -30.78 2.63
CA ARG A 167 1.58 -30.10 1.50
C ARG A 167 2.23 -31.08 0.55
N THR A 168 1.91 -30.97 -0.73
CA THR A 168 2.69 -31.55 -1.82
C THR A 168 3.65 -30.51 -2.38
N THR A 169 4.92 -30.87 -2.57
CA THR A 169 5.91 -29.99 -3.21
C THR A 169 6.27 -30.55 -4.58
N ILE A 170 6.06 -29.75 -5.63
CA ILE A 170 6.51 -30.03 -6.99
C ILE A 170 7.71 -29.13 -7.25
N THR A 171 8.83 -29.72 -7.69
CA THR A 171 10.03 -28.96 -8.03
C THR A 171 10.19 -28.85 -9.55
N TRP A 172 10.87 -27.79 -9.99
CA TRP A 172 11.27 -27.62 -11.39
C TRP A 172 12.75 -27.21 -11.50
N GLY A 173 13.45 -27.72 -12.53
CA GLY A 173 14.86 -27.39 -12.85
C GLY A 173 15.02 -26.14 -13.73
N GLU A 174 16.15 -25.45 -13.63
CA GLU A 174 16.42 -24.19 -14.36
C GLU A 174 16.32 -24.33 -15.89
N GLU A 175 16.61 -25.53 -16.41
CA GLU A 175 16.60 -25.87 -17.84
C GLU A 175 15.24 -26.38 -18.37
N GLU A 176 14.19 -26.44 -17.55
CA GLU A 176 12.84 -26.85 -17.97
C GLU A 176 11.78 -25.75 -17.84
N SER A 177 10.63 -25.99 -18.46
CA SER A 177 9.43 -25.18 -18.20
C SER A 177 8.94 -25.46 -16.78
N PRO A 178 8.76 -24.45 -15.90
CA PRO A 178 8.24 -24.65 -14.55
C PRO A 178 6.82 -25.23 -14.54
N TYR A 179 6.06 -24.97 -15.60
CA TYR A 179 4.64 -25.32 -15.69
C TYR A 179 4.41 -26.79 -16.06
N ASP A 180 5.34 -27.42 -16.77
CA ASP A 180 5.16 -28.80 -17.26
C ASP A 180 5.15 -29.83 -16.10
N PRO A 181 6.06 -29.77 -15.10
CA PRO A 181 5.97 -30.61 -13.91
C PRO A 181 4.69 -30.38 -13.11
N LEU A 182 4.21 -29.14 -13.03
CA LEU A 182 2.97 -28.81 -12.34
C LEU A 182 1.77 -29.49 -13.01
N VAL A 183 1.57 -29.25 -14.31
CA VAL A 183 0.44 -29.82 -15.07
C VAL A 183 0.46 -31.34 -15.05
N ARG A 184 1.64 -31.94 -15.28
CA ARG A 184 1.80 -33.40 -15.31
C ARG A 184 1.50 -34.07 -13.96
N THR A 185 1.87 -33.43 -12.85
CA THR A 185 1.75 -34.04 -11.51
C THR A 185 0.39 -33.75 -10.87
N ALA A 186 -0.12 -32.53 -11.02
CA ALA A 186 -1.39 -32.11 -10.43
C ALA A 186 -2.61 -32.38 -11.32
N GLY A 187 -2.42 -32.77 -12.59
CA GLY A 187 -3.51 -33.13 -13.50
C GLY A 187 -4.44 -31.97 -13.85
N LEU A 188 -3.90 -30.74 -13.90
CA LEU A 188 -4.69 -29.51 -14.10
C LEU A 188 -5.04 -29.31 -15.57
N SER A 189 -6.31 -29.03 -15.85
CA SER A 189 -6.85 -28.75 -17.18
C SER A 189 -7.46 -27.34 -17.30
N LYS A 190 -8.09 -26.86 -16.23
CA LYS A 190 -8.72 -25.55 -16.13
C LYS A 190 -8.45 -24.94 -14.76
N VAL A 191 -7.78 -23.81 -14.70
CA VAL A 191 -7.34 -23.18 -13.46
C VAL A 191 -7.79 -21.73 -13.37
N MET A 192 -8.10 -21.30 -12.16
CA MET A 192 -8.32 -19.90 -11.82
C MET A 192 -7.03 -19.32 -11.28
N VAL A 193 -6.64 -18.15 -11.76
CA VAL A 193 -5.44 -17.46 -11.30
C VAL A 193 -5.80 -16.25 -10.45
N ASP A 194 -4.96 -15.97 -9.46
CA ASP A 194 -5.00 -14.73 -8.67
C ASP A 194 -5.01 -13.50 -9.58
N GLU A 195 -5.74 -12.45 -9.18
CA GLU A 195 -5.90 -11.25 -10.01
C GLU A 195 -4.59 -10.45 -10.19
N HIS A 196 -3.62 -10.65 -9.30
CA HIS A 196 -2.29 -10.05 -9.37
C HIS A 196 -1.23 -10.97 -9.98
N ALA A 197 -1.60 -12.18 -10.42
CA ALA A 197 -0.67 -13.10 -11.05
C ALA A 197 -0.03 -12.44 -12.28
N ARG A 198 1.31 -12.46 -12.35
CA ARG A 198 2.03 -11.82 -13.45
C ARG A 198 1.69 -12.54 -14.76
N TYR A 199 1.60 -11.77 -15.84
CA TYR A 199 1.25 -12.30 -17.16
C TYR A 199 2.11 -13.50 -17.60
N MET A 200 3.38 -13.55 -17.18
CA MET A 200 4.27 -14.68 -17.48
C MET A 200 3.77 -16.02 -16.91
N ILE A 201 3.09 -16.01 -15.75
CA ILE A 201 2.51 -17.19 -15.13
C ILE A 201 1.31 -17.66 -15.96
N VAL A 202 0.41 -16.74 -16.30
CA VAL A 202 -0.77 -17.00 -17.13
C VAL A 202 -0.37 -17.56 -18.49
N ALA A 203 0.53 -16.88 -19.20
CA ALA A 203 1.02 -17.30 -20.50
C ALA A 203 1.76 -18.64 -20.44
N GLY A 204 2.51 -18.88 -19.35
CA GLY A 204 3.19 -20.14 -19.09
C GLY A 204 2.26 -21.32 -18.93
N LEU A 205 1.22 -21.19 -18.09
CA LEU A 205 0.18 -22.19 -17.89
C LEU A 205 -0.60 -22.48 -19.18
N GLN A 206 -0.98 -21.43 -19.92
CA GLN A 206 -1.65 -21.58 -21.21
C GLN A 206 -0.79 -22.32 -22.24
N LYS A 207 0.51 -22.01 -22.30
CA LYS A 207 1.46 -22.70 -23.17
C LYS A 207 1.63 -24.17 -22.79
N ALA A 208 1.50 -24.51 -21.50
CA ALA A 208 1.48 -25.89 -21.01
C ALA A 208 0.14 -26.61 -21.25
N GLY A 209 -0.82 -25.97 -21.93
CA GLY A 209 -2.08 -26.58 -22.33
C GLY A 209 -3.23 -26.44 -21.32
N VAL A 210 -3.10 -25.54 -20.34
CA VAL A 210 -4.12 -25.29 -19.31
C VAL A 210 -5.05 -24.16 -19.75
N GLU A 211 -6.37 -24.35 -19.63
CA GLU A 211 -7.33 -23.26 -19.70
C GLU A 211 -7.20 -22.38 -18.47
N VAL A 212 -6.79 -21.13 -18.63
CA VAL A 212 -6.67 -20.17 -17.52
C VAL A 212 -7.87 -19.22 -17.55
N VAL A 213 -8.60 -19.15 -16.43
CA VAL A 213 -9.72 -18.22 -16.22
C VAL A 213 -9.36 -17.16 -15.17
N PRO A 214 -9.89 -15.94 -15.29
CA PRO A 214 -9.69 -14.92 -14.26
C PRO A 214 -10.36 -15.32 -12.95
N MET A 215 -9.92 -14.71 -11.85
CA MET A 215 -10.59 -14.81 -10.55
C MET A 215 -12.06 -14.42 -10.68
N SER A 216 -12.96 -15.29 -10.24
CA SER A 216 -14.40 -15.01 -10.26
C SER A 216 -14.83 -14.13 -9.09
N ASP A 217 -15.91 -13.37 -9.26
CA ASP A 217 -16.52 -12.55 -8.19
C ASP A 217 -16.84 -13.35 -6.93
N ALA A 218 -17.20 -14.63 -7.07
CA ALA A 218 -17.46 -15.53 -5.95
C ALA A 218 -16.21 -15.79 -5.11
N VAL A 219 -15.05 -16.00 -5.76
CA VAL A 219 -13.77 -16.22 -5.08
C VAL A 219 -13.20 -14.90 -4.56
N GLN A 220 -13.36 -13.80 -5.30
CA GLN A 220 -12.97 -12.46 -4.85
C GLN A 220 -13.77 -12.02 -3.61
N SER A 221 -15.07 -12.34 -3.56
CA SER A 221 -15.94 -12.06 -2.41
C SER A 221 -15.51 -12.76 -1.12
N LEU A 222 -14.72 -13.83 -1.18
CA LEU A 222 -14.24 -14.54 0.02
C LEU A 222 -13.35 -13.63 0.88
N ARG A 223 -12.55 -12.75 0.24
CA ARG A 223 -11.73 -11.76 0.93
C ARG A 223 -12.51 -10.48 1.26
N SER A 224 -13.46 -10.09 0.40
CA SER A 224 -14.19 -8.83 0.60
C SER A 224 -15.05 -8.87 1.87
N VAL A 225 -15.59 -10.03 2.25
CA VAL A 225 -16.38 -10.26 3.47
C VAL A 225 -15.48 -10.74 4.60
N LYS A 226 -15.24 -9.86 5.58
CA LYS A 226 -14.31 -10.07 6.68
C LYS A 226 -14.95 -10.96 7.75
N THR A 227 -14.17 -11.87 8.30
CA THR A 227 -14.52 -12.62 9.50
C THR A 227 -14.38 -11.76 10.76
N ASP A 228 -14.92 -12.24 11.90
CA ASP A 228 -14.79 -11.53 13.19
C ASP A 228 -13.33 -11.31 13.61
N ALA A 229 -12.43 -12.27 13.31
CA ALA A 229 -11.01 -12.14 13.62
C ALA A 229 -10.35 -11.03 12.79
N GLU A 230 -10.68 -10.97 11.49
CA GLU A 230 -10.19 -9.91 10.60
C GLU A 230 -10.72 -8.54 10.99
N ILE A 231 -12.01 -8.45 11.33
CA ILE A 231 -12.65 -7.22 11.81
C ILE A 231 -11.99 -6.74 13.10
N ALA A 232 -11.65 -7.65 14.02
CA ALA A 232 -10.96 -7.28 15.26
C ALA A 232 -9.58 -6.65 14.98
N ILE A 233 -8.82 -7.22 14.05
CA ILE A 233 -7.50 -6.71 13.65
C ILE A 233 -7.63 -5.34 12.99
N LEU A 234 -8.49 -5.23 11.98
CA LEU A 234 -8.75 -3.97 11.27
C LEU A 234 -9.24 -2.89 12.24
N LYS A 235 -10.13 -3.22 13.18
CA LYS A 235 -10.62 -2.28 14.19
C LYS A 235 -9.51 -1.84 15.14
N GLY A 236 -8.70 -2.77 15.65
CA GLY A 236 -7.58 -2.45 16.53
C GLY A 236 -6.59 -1.49 15.87
N MET A 237 -6.18 -1.82 14.65
CA MET A 237 -5.22 -1.02 13.89
C MET A 237 -5.76 0.36 13.50
N ASN A 238 -6.98 0.44 12.96
CA ASN A 238 -7.56 1.73 12.55
C ASN A 238 -7.94 2.63 13.74
N ALA A 239 -8.38 2.05 14.87
CA ALA A 239 -8.60 2.82 16.08
C ALA A 239 -7.27 3.38 16.64
N PHE A 240 -6.20 2.57 16.64
CA PHE A 240 -4.88 3.03 17.05
C PHE A 240 -4.35 4.14 16.12
N THR A 241 -4.46 3.97 14.80
CA THR A 241 -4.06 4.98 13.82
C THR A 241 -4.80 6.30 14.01
N LEU A 242 -6.11 6.27 14.30
CA LEU A 242 -6.83 7.50 14.65
C LEU A 242 -6.28 8.16 15.92
N GLU A 243 -6.05 7.39 16.99
CA GLU A 243 -5.48 7.95 18.23
C GLU A 243 -4.06 8.49 18.01
N LEU A 244 -3.28 7.90 17.10
CA LEU A 244 -1.99 8.42 16.67
C LEU A 244 -2.15 9.79 16.01
N VAL A 245 -3.06 9.95 15.04
CA VAL A 245 -3.34 11.25 14.42
C VAL A 245 -3.82 12.29 15.45
N ARG A 246 -4.69 11.89 16.40
CA ARG A 246 -5.12 12.75 17.52
C ARG A 246 -3.97 13.16 18.43
N SER A 247 -3.00 12.27 18.64
CA SER A 247 -1.82 12.56 19.45
C SER A 247 -0.90 13.58 18.76
N LEU A 248 -0.71 13.45 17.44
CA LEU A 248 0.03 14.41 16.64
C LEU A 248 -0.66 15.77 16.61
N GLN A 249 -2.00 15.82 16.43
CA GLN A 249 -2.75 17.08 16.39
C GLN A 249 -2.54 17.96 17.62
N LYS A 250 -2.36 17.35 18.80
CA LYS A 250 -2.12 18.07 20.06
C LYS A 250 -0.72 18.69 20.15
N CYS A 251 0.22 18.15 19.39
CA CYS A 251 1.65 18.47 19.50
C CYS A 251 2.20 19.22 18.28
N ILE A 252 1.58 19.09 17.10
CA ILE A 252 1.93 19.88 15.91
C ILE A 252 1.67 21.36 16.21
N GLN A 253 2.60 22.22 15.81
CA GLN A 253 2.51 23.67 15.93
C GLN A 253 2.86 24.33 14.59
N VAL A 254 2.43 25.59 14.41
CA VAL A 254 2.92 26.43 13.29
C VAL A 254 4.45 26.48 13.36
N GLY A 255 5.11 26.30 12.22
CA GLY A 255 6.56 26.13 12.16
C GLY A 255 7.04 24.68 12.10
N ALA A 256 6.17 23.68 12.32
CA ALA A 256 6.52 22.28 12.08
C ALA A 256 6.77 22.01 10.58
N THR A 257 7.77 21.18 10.26
CA THR A 257 8.01 20.73 8.88
C THR A 257 7.19 19.48 8.57
N GLN A 258 6.88 19.25 7.29
CA GLN A 258 6.20 18.02 6.86
C GLN A 258 6.97 16.78 7.28
N GLU A 259 8.30 16.79 7.09
CA GLU A 259 9.19 15.68 7.42
C GLU A 259 9.19 15.38 8.91
N ALA A 260 9.17 16.41 9.77
CA ALA A 260 9.11 16.17 11.21
C ALA A 260 7.83 15.44 11.63
N VAL A 261 6.70 15.73 10.97
CA VAL A 261 5.43 15.03 11.22
C VAL A 261 5.48 13.60 10.69
N VAL A 262 6.01 13.39 9.47
CA VAL A 262 6.18 12.06 8.87
C VAL A 262 7.08 11.17 9.73
N ASP A 263 8.24 11.67 10.13
CA ASP A 263 9.22 10.90 10.92
C ASP A 263 8.69 10.62 12.33
N ALA A 264 8.04 11.59 12.97
CA ALA A 264 7.41 11.39 14.28
C ALA A 264 6.31 10.33 14.21
N ALA A 265 5.47 10.34 13.18
CA ALA A 265 4.41 9.35 13.01
C ALA A 265 4.97 7.93 12.82
N GLN A 266 6.06 7.78 12.05
CA GLN A 266 6.76 6.51 11.92
C GLN A 266 7.31 6.01 13.26
N GLY A 267 7.93 6.90 14.03
CA GLY A 267 8.45 6.63 15.36
C GLY A 267 7.35 6.15 16.32
N LEU A 268 6.17 6.78 16.29
CA LEU A 268 5.02 6.40 17.11
C LEU A 268 4.52 4.98 16.82
N PHE A 269 4.38 4.59 15.54
CA PHE A 269 4.03 3.21 15.19
C PHE A 269 5.10 2.22 15.66
N THR A 270 6.37 2.51 15.38
CA THR A 270 7.51 1.68 15.77
C THR A 270 7.54 1.47 17.29
N ARG A 271 7.35 2.54 18.05
CA ARG A 271 7.34 2.51 19.51
C ARG A 271 6.17 1.73 20.10
N ALA A 272 5.04 1.67 19.40
CA ALA A 272 3.89 0.84 19.76
C ALA A 272 4.04 -0.64 19.41
N GLY A 273 5.14 -1.04 18.77
CA GLY A 273 5.40 -2.43 18.37
C GLY A 273 4.78 -2.83 17.02
N VAL A 274 4.35 -1.85 16.23
CA VAL A 274 3.91 -2.00 14.83
C VAL A 274 4.81 -1.16 13.91
N GLY A 275 4.41 -0.86 12.67
CA GLY A 275 5.21 -0.05 11.75
C GLY A 275 5.64 -0.77 10.47
N GLU A 276 5.40 -2.09 10.38
CA GLU A 276 5.45 -2.78 9.09
C GLU A 276 4.45 -2.12 8.12
N GLY A 277 4.89 -1.93 6.88
CA GLY A 277 4.09 -1.27 5.85
C GLY A 277 3.70 0.17 6.17
N TYR A 278 4.43 0.87 7.06
CA TYR A 278 4.19 2.29 7.33
C TYR A 278 4.27 3.12 6.05
N TRP A 279 3.29 4.00 5.87
CA TRP A 279 3.29 5.05 4.87
C TRP A 279 2.52 6.25 5.43
N SER A 280 2.84 7.44 4.93
CA SER A 280 2.04 8.63 5.21
C SER A 280 2.15 9.68 4.11
N ILE A 281 1.11 10.49 4.01
CA ILE A 281 1.01 11.70 3.21
C ILE A 281 0.66 12.83 4.19
N VAL A 282 1.61 13.73 4.40
CA VAL A 282 1.41 14.94 5.21
C VAL A 282 1.48 16.15 4.31
N LEU A 283 0.37 16.86 4.13
CA LEU A 283 0.26 18.00 3.21
C LEU A 283 -0.23 19.23 3.96
N PHE A 284 0.43 20.36 3.75
CA PHE A 284 0.02 21.64 4.35
C PHE A 284 -0.60 22.54 3.28
N GLY A 285 -1.71 23.20 3.62
CA GLY A 285 -2.32 24.24 2.79
C GLY A 285 -2.54 23.81 1.33
N HIS A 286 -1.93 24.54 0.39
CA HIS A 286 -2.13 24.33 -1.04
C HIS A 286 -1.57 23.02 -1.59
N GLN A 287 -0.59 22.38 -0.91
CA GLN A 287 -0.10 21.06 -1.32
C GLN A 287 -1.19 20.00 -1.23
N ALA A 288 -2.17 20.18 -0.34
CA ALA A 288 -3.31 19.28 -0.20
C ALA A 288 -4.21 19.26 -1.44
N ALA A 289 -4.07 20.21 -2.38
CA ALA A 289 -4.77 20.19 -3.66
C ALA A 289 -4.36 19.01 -4.57
N TYR A 290 -3.27 18.32 -4.25
CA TYR A 290 -2.84 17.09 -4.93
C TYR A 290 -3.09 15.91 -3.99
N PRO A 291 -4.09 15.03 -4.26
CA PRO A 291 -4.55 14.03 -3.30
C PRO A 291 -3.48 13.02 -2.85
N HIS A 292 -2.49 12.76 -3.72
CA HIS A 292 -1.33 11.90 -3.44
C HIS A 292 -0.04 12.70 -3.13
N GLY A 293 -0.15 14.00 -2.91
CA GLY A 293 1.00 14.90 -2.74
C GLY A 293 1.81 15.11 -4.02
N GLY A 294 3.09 15.48 -3.85
CA GLY A 294 4.02 15.69 -4.96
C GLY A 294 5.24 16.56 -4.61
N GLU A 295 5.16 17.34 -3.54
CA GLU A 295 6.23 18.22 -3.07
C GLU A 295 6.46 18.02 -1.56
N SER A 296 7.73 18.15 -1.13
CA SER A 296 8.16 18.06 0.26
C SER A 296 8.87 19.35 0.71
N GLY A 297 9.30 19.42 1.96
CA GLY A 297 10.12 20.51 2.51
C GLY A 297 9.32 21.73 2.98
N ARG A 298 7.99 21.62 3.11
CA ARG A 298 7.16 22.74 3.55
C ARG A 298 7.11 22.84 5.07
N THR A 299 7.09 24.07 5.54
CA THR A 299 6.83 24.42 6.93
C THR A 299 5.39 24.90 7.09
N LEU A 300 4.67 24.37 8.07
CA LEU A 300 3.29 24.74 8.36
C LEU A 300 3.19 26.23 8.68
N GLN A 301 2.34 26.95 7.94
CA GLN A 301 2.05 28.36 8.18
C GLN A 301 0.76 28.52 8.99
N ASP A 302 0.61 29.69 9.62
CA ASP A 302 -0.66 30.08 10.21
C ASP A 302 -1.77 30.20 9.15
N GLY A 303 -3.00 29.89 9.50
CA GLY A 303 -4.12 29.94 8.56
C GLY A 303 -4.24 28.74 7.61
N GLU A 304 -3.52 27.64 7.86
CA GLU A 304 -3.49 26.46 7.00
C GLU A 304 -4.00 25.19 7.70
N PHE A 305 -4.68 24.34 6.92
CA PHE A 305 -4.94 22.97 7.34
C PHE A 305 -3.69 22.10 7.22
N VAL A 306 -3.65 21.07 8.05
CA VAL A 306 -2.75 19.93 7.96
C VAL A 306 -3.57 18.72 7.53
N LEU A 307 -3.33 18.18 6.34
CA LEU A 307 -3.90 16.91 5.91
C LEU A 307 -2.89 15.82 6.23
N ILE A 308 -3.29 14.85 7.06
CA ILE A 308 -2.52 13.65 7.39
C ILE A 308 -3.34 12.46 6.90
N ASP A 309 -2.79 11.73 5.96
CA ASP A 309 -3.30 10.44 5.51
C ASP A 309 -2.21 9.39 5.78
N ILE A 310 -2.57 8.35 6.51
CA ILE A 310 -1.58 7.53 7.20
C ILE A 310 -2.10 6.13 7.50
N GLY A 311 -1.20 5.16 7.39
CA GLY A 311 -1.48 3.77 7.64
C GLY A 311 -0.25 2.98 8.08
N SER A 312 -0.51 1.83 8.69
CA SER A 312 0.45 0.76 8.94
C SER A 312 -0.33 -0.57 9.09
N ILE A 313 0.39 -1.66 9.26
CA ILE A 313 -0.12 -3.02 9.21
C ILE A 313 -0.10 -3.68 10.60
N LEU A 314 -1.15 -4.43 10.92
CA LEU A 314 -1.21 -5.37 12.03
C LEU A 314 -1.62 -6.76 11.49
N HIS A 315 -0.79 -7.78 11.72
CA HIS A 315 -1.03 -9.16 11.24
C HIS A 315 -1.38 -9.27 9.75
N GLY A 316 -0.78 -8.40 8.92
CA GLY A 316 -1.04 -8.31 7.48
C GLY A 316 -2.20 -7.38 7.08
N TYR A 317 -3.07 -6.96 8.02
CA TYR A 317 -4.21 -6.10 7.73
C TYR A 317 -3.89 -4.63 7.93
N GLY A 318 -4.27 -3.79 6.95
CA GLY A 318 -3.94 -2.37 6.92
C GLY A 318 -4.84 -1.48 7.77
N SER A 319 -4.29 -0.32 8.13
CA SER A 319 -5.08 0.87 8.49
C SER A 319 -4.94 1.94 7.42
N ASP A 320 -5.98 2.76 7.30
CA ASP A 320 -6.07 3.83 6.31
C ASP A 320 -6.97 4.93 6.85
N VAL A 321 -6.37 6.04 7.29
CA VAL A 321 -7.07 7.11 8.00
C VAL A 321 -6.54 8.47 7.54
N THR A 322 -7.34 9.16 6.73
CA THR A 322 -7.16 10.59 6.48
C THR A 322 -7.88 11.49 7.49
N ARG A 323 -7.17 12.50 7.99
CA ARG A 323 -7.72 13.67 8.67
C ARG A 323 -7.17 14.97 8.10
N THR A 324 -8.07 15.92 7.87
CA THR A 324 -7.71 17.33 7.68
C THR A 324 -7.94 18.08 9.00
N ILE A 325 -6.86 18.46 9.67
CA ILE A 325 -6.85 18.96 11.05
C ILE A 325 -6.33 20.39 11.16
N LEU A 326 -6.54 20.98 12.34
CA LEU A 326 -5.86 22.18 12.80
C LEU A 326 -5.09 21.90 14.09
N PRO A 327 -3.86 22.41 14.23
CA PRO A 327 -3.19 22.49 15.53
C PRO A 327 -4.06 23.13 16.60
N VAL A 328 -3.80 22.79 17.86
CA VAL A 328 -4.53 23.39 19.00
C VAL A 328 -4.36 24.92 18.98
N GLY A 329 -5.50 25.63 18.97
CA GLY A 329 -5.54 27.10 18.94
C GLY A 329 -5.32 27.74 17.56
N ALA A 330 -4.94 26.98 16.54
CA ALA A 330 -4.86 27.49 15.17
C ALA A 330 -6.24 27.68 14.54
N THR A 331 -6.33 28.57 13.56
CA THR A 331 -7.58 28.84 12.83
C THR A 331 -7.31 28.91 11.33
N VAL A 332 -8.37 28.83 10.52
CA VAL A 332 -8.36 29.08 9.08
C VAL A 332 -9.48 30.06 8.75
N SER A 333 -9.48 30.60 7.53
CA SER A 333 -10.61 31.41 7.04
C SER A 333 -11.95 30.66 7.11
N ASP A 334 -13.04 31.38 7.32
CA ASP A 334 -14.41 30.82 7.35
C ASP A 334 -14.75 30.05 6.07
N ASP A 335 -14.25 30.50 4.93
CA ASP A 335 -14.47 29.82 3.66
C ASP A 335 -13.81 28.44 3.62
N LEU A 336 -12.55 28.30 4.08
CA LEU A 336 -11.86 27.00 4.17
C LEU A 336 -12.56 26.09 5.19
N MET A 337 -13.03 26.65 6.31
CA MET A 337 -13.85 25.91 7.26
C MET A 337 -15.18 25.45 6.64
N GLY A 338 -15.77 26.24 5.75
CA GLY A 338 -16.94 25.86 4.94
C GLY A 338 -16.68 24.67 4.03
N ILE A 339 -15.51 24.59 3.39
CA ILE A 339 -15.08 23.43 2.60
C ILE A 339 -14.99 22.19 3.49
N TRP A 340 -14.34 22.32 4.66
CA TRP A 340 -14.23 21.20 5.59
C TRP A 340 -15.59 20.65 6.01
N ARG A 341 -16.54 21.54 6.35
CA ARG A 341 -17.92 21.14 6.68
C ARG A 341 -18.63 20.48 5.50
N THR A 342 -18.36 20.91 4.28
CA THR A 342 -18.92 20.31 3.05
C THR A 342 -18.41 18.87 2.88
N VAL A 343 -17.10 18.65 3.03
CA VAL A 343 -16.51 17.30 2.96
C VAL A 343 -17.06 16.41 4.07
N HIS A 344 -17.15 16.91 5.31
CA HIS A 344 -17.75 16.18 6.43
C HIS A 344 -19.23 15.82 6.18
N ALA A 345 -20.01 16.72 5.58
CA ALA A 345 -21.39 16.44 5.19
C ALA A 345 -21.48 15.39 4.08
N ALA A 346 -20.57 15.44 3.09
CA ALA A 346 -20.49 14.45 2.02
C ALA A 346 -20.14 13.05 2.56
N GLN A 347 -19.17 12.98 3.48
CA GLN A 347 -18.80 11.73 4.17
C GLN A 347 -19.99 11.17 4.96
N SER A 348 -20.74 12.05 5.63
CA SER A 348 -21.93 11.65 6.41
C SER A 348 -23.04 11.10 5.52
N ALA A 349 -23.30 11.73 4.36
CA ALA A 349 -24.30 11.26 3.41
C ALA A 349 -23.94 9.89 2.83
N ALA A 350 -22.67 9.64 2.51
CA ALA A 350 -22.21 8.31 2.14
C ALA A 350 -22.38 7.30 3.28
N PHE A 351 -21.95 7.65 4.49
CA PHE A 351 -22.01 6.78 5.66
C PHE A 351 -23.44 6.27 5.94
N GLU A 352 -24.45 7.14 5.82
CA GLU A 352 -25.87 6.78 5.97
C GLU A 352 -26.36 5.77 4.92
N ARG A 353 -25.65 5.62 3.80
CA ARG A 353 -25.96 4.69 2.71
C ARG A 353 -25.12 3.42 2.74
N MET A 354 -24.15 3.28 3.65
CA MET A 354 -23.33 2.06 3.77
C MET A 354 -24.09 0.93 4.49
N ASN A 355 -25.17 0.46 3.86
CA ASN A 355 -26.03 -0.61 4.36
C ASN A 355 -25.99 -1.82 3.41
N VAL A 356 -26.39 -2.99 3.90
CA VAL A 356 -26.55 -4.19 3.06
C VAL A 356 -27.54 -3.89 1.92
N ASN A 357 -27.24 -4.39 0.72
CA ASN A 357 -27.99 -4.23 -0.53
C ASN A 357 -27.95 -2.86 -1.20
N GLU A 358 -27.35 -1.84 -0.59
CA GLU A 358 -27.02 -0.59 -1.27
C GLU A 358 -25.92 -0.83 -2.29
N THR A 359 -26.01 -0.22 -3.47
CA THR A 359 -24.96 -0.38 -4.49
C THR A 359 -23.78 0.54 -4.19
N CYS A 360 -22.56 0.12 -4.51
CA CYS A 360 -21.38 0.96 -4.40
C CYS A 360 -21.55 2.31 -5.13
N SER A 361 -22.24 2.32 -6.26
CA SER A 361 -22.60 3.54 -7.00
C SER A 361 -23.59 4.44 -6.26
N ASP A 362 -24.57 3.89 -5.54
CA ASP A 362 -25.53 4.70 -4.76
C ASP A 362 -24.86 5.38 -3.56
N VAL A 363 -23.89 4.70 -2.93
CA VAL A 363 -23.09 5.27 -1.84
C VAL A 363 -22.20 6.42 -2.34
N ASP A 364 -21.48 6.21 -3.45
CA ASP A 364 -20.67 7.26 -4.11
C ASP A 364 -21.55 8.47 -4.53
N ALA A 365 -22.71 8.22 -5.13
CA ALA A 365 -23.64 9.25 -5.57
C ALA A 365 -24.16 10.11 -4.41
N ALA A 366 -24.44 9.52 -3.24
CA ALA A 366 -24.90 10.26 -2.07
C ALA A 366 -23.89 11.29 -1.58
N SER A 367 -22.60 10.94 -1.58
CA SER A 367 -21.52 11.88 -1.26
C SER A 367 -21.35 12.95 -2.34
N ARG A 368 -21.30 12.55 -3.62
CA ARG A 368 -21.14 13.49 -4.75
C ARG A 368 -22.25 14.53 -4.80
N ALA A 369 -23.49 14.14 -4.53
CA ALA A 369 -24.63 15.06 -4.54
C ALA A 369 -24.46 16.23 -3.55
N VAL A 370 -23.86 15.97 -2.38
CA VAL A 370 -23.56 17.02 -1.39
C VAL A 370 -22.50 17.98 -1.92
N VAL A 371 -21.41 17.45 -2.48
CA VAL A 371 -20.30 18.25 -3.01
C VAL A 371 -20.74 19.07 -4.24
N GLU A 372 -21.53 18.48 -5.13
CA GLU A 372 -22.08 19.15 -6.31
C GLU A 372 -23.02 20.29 -5.92
N LYS A 373 -23.93 20.06 -4.96
CA LYS A 373 -24.83 21.10 -4.44
C LYS A 373 -24.09 22.28 -3.81
N ALA A 374 -22.91 22.03 -3.23
CA ALA A 374 -22.04 23.07 -2.70
C ALA A 374 -21.22 23.81 -3.77
N GLY A 375 -21.33 23.42 -5.05
CA GLY A 375 -20.62 24.05 -6.17
C GLY A 375 -19.23 23.47 -6.44
N PHE A 376 -18.87 22.35 -5.81
CA PHE A 376 -17.52 21.76 -5.89
C PHE A 376 -17.46 20.44 -6.67
N GLY A 377 -18.53 20.05 -7.37
CA GLY A 377 -18.62 18.76 -8.08
C GLY A 377 -17.38 18.40 -8.94
N PRO A 378 -16.88 19.31 -9.81
CA PRO A 378 -15.68 19.07 -10.62
C PRO A 378 -14.39 18.84 -9.83
N PHE A 379 -14.37 19.15 -8.53
CA PHE A 379 -13.20 19.08 -7.65
C PHE A 379 -13.21 17.85 -6.72
N PHE A 380 -14.24 16.99 -6.80
CA PHE A 380 -14.22 15.66 -6.22
C PHE A 380 -13.80 14.64 -7.30
N THR A 381 -12.48 14.49 -7.45
CA THR A 381 -11.83 13.97 -8.67
C THR A 381 -11.55 12.47 -8.68
N HIS A 382 -11.76 11.77 -7.56
CA HIS A 382 -11.55 10.32 -7.43
C HIS A 382 -12.80 9.61 -6.93
N ARG A 383 -12.76 8.28 -6.85
CA ARG A 383 -13.81 7.42 -6.25
C ARG A 383 -14.08 7.81 -4.79
N LEU A 384 -15.26 7.51 -4.25
CA LEU A 384 -15.56 7.73 -2.83
C LEU A 384 -14.73 6.87 -1.88
N GLY A 385 -14.32 5.69 -2.30
CA GLY A 385 -13.53 4.79 -1.47
C GLY A 385 -13.25 3.43 -2.09
N HIS A 386 -12.57 2.58 -1.34
CA HIS A 386 -12.16 1.24 -1.71
C HIS A 386 -12.27 0.28 -0.54
N GLY A 387 -12.26 -1.02 -0.80
CA GLY A 387 -12.16 -2.04 0.22
C GLY A 387 -10.80 -1.97 0.92
N LEU A 388 -10.79 -2.37 2.19
CA LEU A 388 -9.60 -2.42 3.03
C LEU A 388 -9.50 -3.79 3.70
N GLY A 389 -8.31 -4.39 3.66
CA GLY A 389 -8.04 -5.71 4.22
C GLY A 389 -6.55 -6.00 4.27
N LEU A 390 -6.14 -7.11 3.63
CA LEU A 390 -4.73 -7.47 3.46
C LEU A 390 -4.05 -6.62 2.37
N GLU A 391 -4.84 -6.04 1.48
CA GLU A 391 -4.38 -5.01 0.56
C GLU A 391 -4.92 -3.66 0.99
N MET A 392 -4.16 -2.60 0.69
CA MET A 392 -4.62 -1.24 0.91
C MET A 392 -5.87 -0.95 0.10
N HIS A 393 -5.84 -1.34 -1.17
CA HIS A 393 -6.97 -1.21 -2.09
C HIS A 393 -7.41 -2.60 -2.55
N GLU A 394 -8.55 -3.06 -2.05
CA GLU A 394 -9.23 -4.27 -2.51
C GLU A 394 -10.72 -3.99 -2.80
N PRO A 395 -11.49 -4.91 -3.39
CA PRO A 395 -12.94 -4.77 -3.48
C PRO A 395 -13.62 -4.75 -2.10
N PRO A 396 -14.77 -4.06 -1.96
CA PRO A 396 -15.51 -3.35 -3.02
C PRO A 396 -15.02 -1.91 -3.25
N TYR A 397 -15.06 -1.45 -4.50
CA TYR A 397 -14.74 -0.06 -4.86
C TYR A 397 -16.00 0.82 -4.88
N LEU A 398 -16.06 1.87 -4.07
CA LEU A 398 -17.17 2.83 -4.02
C LEU A 398 -17.00 3.88 -5.12
N ASN A 399 -17.49 3.60 -6.32
CA ASN A 399 -17.48 4.52 -7.45
C ASN A 399 -18.78 4.47 -8.23
N GLY A 400 -19.10 5.55 -8.95
CA GLY A 400 -20.37 5.72 -9.68
C GLY A 400 -20.66 4.70 -10.80
N ALA A 401 -19.72 3.81 -11.16
CA ALA A 401 -19.95 2.75 -12.14
C ALA A 401 -20.13 1.35 -11.52
N ASN A 402 -19.84 1.19 -10.22
CA ASN A 402 -19.86 -0.11 -9.58
C ASN A 402 -21.26 -0.46 -9.02
N SER A 403 -21.93 -1.42 -9.65
CA SER A 403 -23.26 -1.89 -9.25
C SER A 403 -23.24 -3.03 -8.21
N HIS A 404 -22.07 -3.41 -7.69
CA HIS A 404 -21.96 -4.37 -6.59
C HIS A 404 -22.80 -3.91 -5.40
N LYS A 405 -23.57 -4.84 -4.84
CA LYS A 405 -24.38 -4.62 -3.65
C LYS A 405 -23.56 -4.95 -2.42
N LEU A 406 -23.45 -3.99 -1.52
CA LEU A 406 -22.73 -4.17 -0.26
C LEU A 406 -23.29 -5.34 0.54
N LYS A 407 -22.41 -6.14 1.11
CA LYS A 407 -22.72 -7.30 1.96
C LYS A 407 -22.28 -7.04 3.40
N ALA A 408 -22.98 -7.63 4.35
CA ALA A 408 -22.54 -7.62 5.75
C ALA A 408 -21.15 -8.26 5.86
N GLY A 409 -20.26 -7.64 6.63
CA GLY A 409 -18.87 -8.05 6.77
C GLY A 409 -17.91 -7.37 5.79
N GLU A 410 -18.40 -6.67 4.76
CA GLU A 410 -17.51 -5.89 3.89
C GLU A 410 -17.01 -4.63 4.61
N VAL A 411 -15.75 -4.28 4.35
CA VAL A 411 -15.12 -3.04 4.85
C VAL A 411 -14.70 -2.22 3.64
N ALA A 412 -15.07 -0.94 3.62
CA ALA A 412 -14.61 0.03 2.63
C ALA A 412 -14.34 1.41 3.26
N THR A 413 -13.35 2.14 2.75
CA THR A 413 -13.08 3.53 3.09
C THR A 413 -14.21 4.44 2.62
N ASN A 414 -14.47 5.50 3.38
CA ASN A 414 -15.37 6.58 3.03
C ASN A 414 -14.59 7.89 3.10
N GLU A 415 -14.02 8.27 1.96
CA GLU A 415 -12.93 9.25 1.84
C GLU A 415 -13.23 10.40 0.85
N PRO A 416 -14.40 11.07 0.90
CA PRO A 416 -14.64 12.17 -0.01
C PRO A 416 -13.63 13.30 0.20
N GLY A 417 -13.24 13.94 -0.90
CA GLY A 417 -12.32 15.05 -0.88
C GLY A 417 -12.65 16.11 -1.93
N ILE A 418 -12.30 17.35 -1.61
CA ILE A 418 -12.37 18.50 -2.53
C ILE A 418 -10.94 18.99 -2.74
N TYR A 419 -10.51 19.04 -4.00
CA TYR A 419 -9.16 19.41 -4.41
C TYR A 419 -9.20 20.53 -5.45
N VAL A 420 -8.66 21.69 -5.11
CA VAL A 420 -8.60 22.84 -6.00
C VAL A 420 -7.17 23.29 -6.12
N THR A 421 -6.55 23.13 -7.30
CA THR A 421 -5.17 23.57 -7.51
C THR A 421 -5.07 25.10 -7.51
N THR A 422 -3.86 25.64 -7.36
CA THR A 422 -3.64 27.10 -7.39
C THR A 422 -4.10 27.71 -8.72
N GLU A 423 -3.94 27.00 -9.83
CA GLU A 423 -4.41 27.41 -11.16
C GLU A 423 -5.94 27.46 -11.24
N GLN A 424 -6.62 26.60 -10.48
CA GLN A 424 -8.09 26.50 -10.43
C GLN A 424 -8.70 27.39 -9.35
N ALA A 425 -7.93 27.92 -8.41
CA ALA A 425 -8.42 28.68 -7.26
C ALA A 425 -9.33 29.85 -7.66
N GLY A 426 -9.01 30.53 -8.78
CA GLY A 426 -9.82 31.62 -9.31
C GLY A 426 -11.25 31.23 -9.67
N LEU A 427 -11.50 29.96 -10.04
CA LEU A 427 -12.83 29.44 -10.39
C LEU A 427 -13.77 29.40 -9.18
N VAL A 428 -13.22 29.35 -7.98
CA VAL A 428 -13.97 29.27 -6.71
C VAL A 428 -13.75 30.52 -5.83
N GLY A 429 -13.31 31.63 -6.44
CA GLY A 429 -13.10 32.90 -5.74
C GLY A 429 -11.91 32.90 -4.76
N LYS A 430 -10.94 32.01 -4.97
CA LYS A 430 -9.73 31.86 -4.15
C LYS A 430 -8.48 32.30 -4.91
N LYS A 431 -7.44 32.66 -4.14
CA LYS A 431 -6.13 33.06 -4.69
C LYS A 431 -5.10 31.94 -4.70
N ILE A 432 -5.28 30.97 -3.82
CA ILE A 432 -4.36 29.85 -3.61
C ILE A 432 -5.17 28.56 -3.56
N GLY A 433 -4.57 27.47 -4.04
CA GLY A 433 -5.17 26.15 -3.99
C GLY A 433 -5.34 25.64 -2.57
N PHE A 434 -6.15 24.60 -2.42
CA PHE A 434 -6.41 23.90 -1.17
C PHE A 434 -6.89 22.48 -1.45
N GLY A 435 -6.80 21.63 -0.43
CA GLY A 435 -7.49 20.34 -0.43
C GLY A 435 -7.98 19.98 0.96
N VAL A 436 -9.10 19.26 1.02
CA VAL A 436 -9.65 18.71 2.25
C VAL A 436 -10.15 17.30 1.95
N ARG A 437 -9.71 16.32 2.74
CA ARG A 437 -10.19 14.93 2.73
C ARG A 437 -10.43 14.48 4.17
N LEU A 438 -11.48 13.69 4.35
CA LEU A 438 -11.79 12.99 5.60
C LEU A 438 -12.08 11.54 5.25
N GLU A 439 -11.45 10.61 5.95
CA GLU A 439 -11.53 9.19 5.64
C GLU A 439 -11.69 8.34 6.87
N ASP A 440 -12.64 7.43 6.82
CA ASP A 440 -12.82 6.39 7.82
C ASP A 440 -13.14 5.07 7.11
N PRO A 441 -12.46 3.97 7.46
CA PRO A 441 -12.89 2.63 7.08
C PRO A 441 -14.18 2.27 7.80
N ILE A 442 -15.19 1.89 7.02
CA ILE A 442 -16.53 1.56 7.50
C ILE A 442 -16.80 0.08 7.25
N LEU A 443 -17.15 -0.64 8.32
CA LEU A 443 -17.70 -1.99 8.27
C LEU A 443 -19.19 -1.93 7.95
N VAL A 444 -19.62 -2.62 6.91
CA VAL A 444 -21.03 -2.83 6.60
C VAL A 444 -21.58 -3.94 7.51
N THR A 445 -22.62 -3.63 8.28
CA THR A 445 -23.35 -4.60 9.11
C THR A 445 -24.80 -4.72 8.65
N GLU A 446 -25.51 -5.72 9.16
CA GLU A 446 -26.96 -5.87 8.92
C GLU A 446 -27.80 -4.66 9.35
N THR A 447 -27.28 -3.85 10.30
CA THR A 447 -27.95 -2.65 10.83
C THR A 447 -27.36 -1.35 10.30
N GLY A 448 -26.42 -1.41 9.35
CA GLY A 448 -25.77 -0.26 8.72
C GLY A 448 -24.26 -0.16 8.98
N GLY A 449 -23.67 0.96 8.58
CA GLY A 449 -22.24 1.19 8.65
C GLY A 449 -21.73 1.41 10.08
N VAL A 450 -20.56 0.84 10.39
CA VAL A 450 -19.84 1.03 11.67
C VAL A 450 -18.40 1.48 11.37
N PRO A 451 -17.97 2.66 11.83
CA PRO A 451 -16.58 3.09 11.64
C PRO A 451 -15.62 2.22 12.45
N LEU A 452 -14.55 1.75 11.81
CA LEU A 452 -13.48 1.01 12.48
C LEU A 452 -12.58 1.90 13.34
N THR A 453 -12.65 3.21 13.10
CA THR A 453 -11.96 4.28 13.83
C THR A 453 -12.67 4.68 15.13
N VAL A 454 -13.65 3.90 15.62
CA VAL A 454 -14.49 4.18 16.81
C VAL A 454 -15.45 5.36 16.62
N ARG A 455 -15.00 6.51 16.11
CA ARG A 455 -15.83 7.66 15.74
C ARG A 455 -15.20 8.46 14.59
N ARG A 456 -16.06 9.01 13.72
CA ARG A 456 -15.67 9.96 12.67
C ARG A 456 -15.27 11.32 13.27
N ALA A 457 -14.58 12.14 12.49
CA ALA A 457 -14.16 13.48 12.89
C ALA A 457 -15.36 14.38 13.26
N GLN A 458 -15.22 15.18 14.33
CA GLN A 458 -16.26 16.14 14.74
C GLN A 458 -15.92 17.56 14.32
N SER A 459 -14.62 17.88 14.26
CA SER A 459 -14.09 19.17 13.78
C SER A 459 -12.61 19.02 13.40
N PRO A 460 -11.98 20.01 12.75
CA PRO A 460 -10.54 19.99 12.53
C PRO A 460 -9.70 19.96 13.83
N TRP A 461 -10.26 20.38 14.95
CA TRP A 461 -9.59 20.33 16.28
C TRP A 461 -9.95 19.07 17.07
N ASP A 462 -10.91 18.30 16.59
CA ASP A 462 -11.34 17.03 17.17
C ASP A 462 -11.47 15.99 16.04
N PRO A 463 -10.31 15.61 15.44
CA PRO A 463 -10.27 14.65 14.35
C PRO A 463 -10.77 13.28 14.78
#